data_AF-A0A8S8XCP9-F1
#
_entry.id   AF-A0A8S8XCP9-F1
#
_cell.length_a   1.000
_cell.length_b   1.000
_cell.length_c   1.000
_cell.angle_alpha   90.00
_cell.angle_beta   90.00
_cell.angle_gamma   90.00
#
_symmetry.space_group_name_H-M   'P 1'
#
loop_
_entity.id
_entity.type
_entity.pdbx_description
1 polymer ?
#
loop_
_entity_poly.entity_id
_entity_poly.type
_entity_poly.pdbx_seq_one_letter_code
_entity_poly.pdbx_strand_id
1 'polypeptide(L)' 'MSKSITELHERAQKAQAAGNKDEAEFLLNLASKLEEADMVRHHFGYFVMHAQAILPHDAQPRHFRDALQRAKRILADTAD' A
#
# COMPACT_ATOMS: atom_id res chain seq x y z
N MET A 1 -8.40 -6.01 2.13
CA MET A 1 -8.91 -4.63 2.31
C MET A 1 -8.66 -4.25 3.75
N SER A 2 -7.97 -3.13 4.01
CA SER A 2 -7.63 -2.75 5.38
C SER A 2 -8.91 -2.37 6.15
N LYS A 3 -8.92 -2.60 7.47
CA LYS A 3 -10.05 -2.22 8.34
C LYS A 3 -10.34 -0.72 8.26
N SER A 4 -9.30 0.11 8.12
CA SER A 4 -9.44 1.56 8.01
C SER A 4 -10.12 2.01 6.72
N ILE A 5 -9.88 1.34 5.58
CA ILE A 5 -10.58 1.64 4.32
C ILE A 5 -12.06 1.29 4.43
N THR A 6 -12.40 0.14 5.02
CA THR A 6 -13.79 -0.25 5.26
C THR A 6 -14.51 0.75 6.18
N GLU A 7 -13.86 1.19 7.25
CA GLU A 7 -14.40 2.21 8.16
C GLU A 7 -14.64 3.56 7.45
N LEU A 8 -13.77 3.96 6.52
CA LEU A 8 -13.96 5.19 5.74
C LEU A 8 -15.19 5.10 4.83
N HIS A 9 -15.40 3.97 4.16
CA HIS A 9 -16.60 3.73 3.35
C HIS A 9 -17.88 3.74 4.20
N GLU A 10 -17.87 3.09 5.36
CA GLU A 10 -19.02 3.11 6.28
C GLU A 10 -19.34 4.51 6.80
N ARG A 11 -18.31 5.30 7.13
CA ARG A 11 -18.47 6.69 7.57
C ARG A 11 -18.98 7.58 6.43
N ALA A 12 -18.51 7.37 5.21
CA ALA A 12 -19.00 8.10 4.04
C ALA A 12 -20.50 7.82 3.80
N GLN A 13 -20.93 6.56 3.92
CA GLN A 13 -22.35 6.20 3.80
C GLN A 13 -23.21 6.87 4.87
N LYS A 14 -22.73 6.93 6.11
CA LYS A 14 -23.42 7.64 7.21
C LYS A 14 -23.50 9.15 6.95
N ALA A 15 -22.42 9.77 6.49
CA ALA A 15 -22.38 11.19 6.13
C ALA A 15 -23.37 11.50 4.98
N GLN A 16 -23.43 10.64 3.98
CA GLN A 16 -24.36 10.77 2.86
C GLN A 16 -25.82 10.65 3.31
N ALA A 17 -26.13 9.72 4.20
CA ALA A 17 -27.46 9.57 4.79
C ALA A 17 -27.86 10.77 5.66
N ALA A 18 -26.89 11.44 6.29
CA ALA A 18 -27.10 12.67 7.07
C ALA A 18 -27.19 13.94 6.20
N GLY A 19 -27.00 13.84 4.88
CA GLY A 19 -27.01 14.98 3.96
C GLY A 19 -25.68 15.76 3.89
N ASN A 20 -24.63 15.29 4.56
CA ASN A 20 -23.29 15.87 4.53
C ASN A 20 -22.52 15.40 3.29
N LYS A 21 -22.82 15.99 2.12
CA LYS A 21 -22.23 15.59 0.84
C LYS A 21 -20.71 15.79 0.79
N ASP A 22 -20.21 16.92 1.27
CA ASP A 22 -18.78 17.26 1.23
C ASP A 22 -17.94 16.30 2.10
N GLU A 23 -18.45 15.93 3.27
CA GLU A 23 -17.81 14.96 4.16
C GLU A 23 -17.79 13.57 3.52
N ALA A 24 -18.91 13.14 2.93
CA ALA A 24 -18.98 11.85 2.24
C ALA A 24 -18.00 11.77 1.07
N GLU A 25 -17.92 12.81 0.24
CA GLU A 25 -17.00 12.87 -0.90
C GLU A 25 -15.54 12.86 -0.45
N PHE A 26 -15.20 13.62 0.59
CA PHE A 26 -13.85 13.61 1.15
C PHE A 26 -13.44 12.22 1.65
N LEU A 27 -14.32 11.53 2.39
CA LEU A 27 -14.04 10.21 2.95
C LEU A 27 -13.88 9.15 1.85
N LEU A 28 -14.71 9.20 0.79
CA LEU A 28 -14.58 8.32 -0.37
C LEU A 28 -13.27 8.56 -1.14
N ASN A 29 -12.89 9.82 -1.36
CA ASN A 29 -11.64 10.16 -2.02
C ASN A 29 -10.43 9.70 -1.19
N LEU A 30 -10.48 9.86 0.13
CA LEU A 30 -9.45 9.35 1.02
C LEU A 30 -9.35 7.81 0.95
N ALA A 31 -10.48 7.10 0.98
CA ALA A 31 -10.50 5.64 0.84
C ALA A 31 -9.87 5.20 -0.50
N SER A 32 -10.24 5.84 -1.61
CA SER A 32 -9.66 5.56 -2.94
C SER A 32 -8.15 5.72 -2.96
N LYS A 33 -7.62 6.80 -2.39
CA LYS A 33 -6.15 7.04 -2.34
C LYS A 33 -5.43 6.01 -1.50
N LEU A 34 -6.04 5.53 -0.41
CA LEU A 34 -5.46 4.47 0.41
C LEU A 34 -5.49 3.12 -0.32
N GLU A 35 -6.55 2.81 -1.06
CA GLU A 35 -6.63 1.62 -1.91
C GLU A 35 -5.56 1.63 -3.01
N GLU A 36 -5.36 2.77 -3.66
CA GLU A 36 -4.28 2.97 -4.64
C GLU A 36 -2.90 2.77 -4.01
N ALA A 37 -2.66 3.34 -2.82
CA ALA A 37 -1.41 3.18 -2.10
C ALA A 37 -1.15 1.70 -1.72
N ASP A 38 -2.16 0.99 -1.23
CA ASP A 38 -2.09 -0.44 -0.93
C ASP A 38 -1.76 -1.26 -2.20
N MET A 39 -2.39 -0.92 -3.32
CA MET A 39 -2.13 -1.58 -4.61
C MET A 39 -0.70 -1.36 -5.08
N VAL A 40 -0.19 -0.13 -5.00
CA VAL A 40 1.20 0.20 -5.37
C VAL A 40 2.19 -0.53 -4.47
N ARG A 41 1.92 -0.59 -3.16
CA ARG A 41 2.74 -1.35 -2.21
C ARG A 41 2.79 -2.83 -2.58
N HIS A 42 1.66 -3.43 -2.93
CA HIS A 42 1.60 -4.83 -3.35
C HIS A 42 2.40 -5.09 -4.64
N HIS A 43 2.26 -4.22 -5.64
CA HIS A 43 3.05 -4.30 -6.87
C HIS A 43 4.55 -4.17 -6.59
N PHE A 44 4.94 -3.25 -5.72
CA PHE A 44 6.33 -3.09 -5.30
C PHE A 44 6.84 -4.34 -4.57
N GLY A 45 6.03 -4.95 -3.71
CA GLY A 45 6.34 -6.23 -3.07
C GLY A 45 6.63 -7.34 -4.07
N TYR A 46 5.78 -7.50 -5.10
CA TYR A 46 6.02 -8.44 -6.18
C TYR A 46 7.31 -8.14 -6.94
N PHE A 47 7.56 -6.87 -7.28
CA PHE A 47 8.78 -6.48 -7.96
C PHE A 47 10.03 -6.89 -7.15
N VAL A 48 10.05 -6.61 -5.84
CA VAL A 48 11.17 -6.96 -4.95
C VAL A 48 11.37 -8.47 -4.87
N MET A 49 10.28 -9.25 -4.75
CA MET A 49 10.32 -10.71 -4.75
C MET A 49 10.94 -11.26 -6.04
N HIS A 50 10.50 -10.77 -7.21
CA HIS A 50 11.03 -11.20 -8.49
C HIS A 50 12.49 -10.77 -8.65
N ALA A 51 12.83 -9.52 -8.32
CA ALA A 51 14.20 -9.02 -8.36
C ALA A 51 15.15 -9.91 -7.53
N GLN A 52 14.73 -10.32 -6.34
CA GLN A 52 15.52 -11.24 -5.51
C GLN A 52 15.73 -12.61 -6.18
N ALA A 53 14.79 -13.08 -6.99
CA ALA A 53 14.83 -14.39 -7.65
C ALA A 53 15.67 -14.41 -8.95
N ILE A 54 16.03 -13.25 -9.53
CA ILE A 54 16.75 -13.18 -10.83
C ILE A 54 18.17 -13.74 -10.75
N LEU A 55 18.86 -13.52 -9.62
CA LEU A 55 20.24 -13.97 -9.43
C LEU A 55 20.39 -14.73 -8.11
N PRO A 56 21.17 -15.83 -8.09
CA PRO A 56 21.62 -16.44 -6.84
C PRO A 56 22.30 -15.38 -5.96
N HIS A 57 22.10 -15.45 -4.65
CA HIS A 57 22.60 -14.45 -3.69
C HIS A 57 24.10 -14.15 -3.84
N ASP A 58 24.90 -15.16 -4.19
CA ASP A 58 26.35 -15.08 -4.28
C ASP A 58 26.82 -14.39 -5.56
N ALA A 59 25.96 -14.34 -6.58
CA ALA A 59 26.18 -13.65 -7.84
C ALA A 59 25.60 -12.22 -7.85
N GLN A 60 24.90 -11.81 -6.79
CA GLN A 60 24.29 -10.48 -6.71
C GLN A 60 25.34 -9.39 -6.42
N PRO A 61 25.44 -8.34 -7.26
CA PRO A 61 26.28 -7.20 -6.97
C PRO A 61 25.92 -6.55 -5.64
N ARG A 62 26.91 -5.99 -4.93
CA ARG A 62 26.70 -5.37 -3.60
C ARG A 62 25.58 -4.31 -3.61
N HIS A 63 25.58 -3.41 -4.60
CA HIS A 63 24.57 -2.36 -4.70
C HIS A 63 23.15 -2.91 -4.90
N PHE A 64 23.01 -4.06 -5.58
CA PHE A 64 21.74 -4.74 -5.77
C PHE A 64 21.24 -5.35 -4.46
N ARG A 65 22.12 -6.01 -3.69
CA ARG A 65 21.78 -6.53 -2.35
C ARG A 65 21.37 -5.42 -1.39
N ASP A 66 22.12 -4.32 -1.37
CA ASP A 66 21.81 -3.16 -0.53
C ASP A 66 20.46 -2.53 -0.91
N ALA A 67 20.15 -2.46 -2.22
CA ALA A 67 18.86 -1.99 -2.72
C ALA A 67 17.70 -2.94 -2.32
N LEU A 68 17.88 -4.25 -2.48
CA LEU A 68 16.89 -5.24 -2.06
C LEU A 68 16.64 -5.20 -0.55
N GLN A 69 17.68 -5.07 0.27
CA GLN A 69 17.53 -4.96 1.72
C GLN A 69 16.76 -3.69 2.12
N ARG A 70 17.06 -2.54 1.50
CA ARG A 70 16.28 -1.31 1.72
C ARG A 70 14.82 -1.46 1.32
N ALA A 71 14.56 -2.05 0.16
CA ALA A 71 13.21 -2.29 -0.32
C ALA A 71 12.41 -3.20 0.62
N LYS A 72 13.03 -4.27 1.14
CA LYS A 72 12.42 -5.16 2.13
C LYS A 72 12.10 -4.47 3.45
N ARG A 73 12.98 -3.57 3.93
CA ARG A 73 12.70 -2.78 5.14
C ARG A 73 11.48 -1.88 4.94
N ILE A 74 11.41 -1.15 3.83
CA ILE A 74 10.26 -0.29 3.51
C ILE A 74 8.95 -1.09 3.50
N LEU A 75 8.96 -2.30 2.95
CA LEU A 75 7.78 -3.19 2.92
C LEU A 75 7.38 -3.72 4.31
N ALA A 76 8.35 -3.95 5.19
CA ALA A 76 8.14 -4.43 6.56
C ALA A 76 7.69 -3.31 7.50
N ASP A 77 8.31 -2.13 7.44
CA ASP A 77 8.00 -0.96 8.28
C ASP A 77 6.59 -0.38 8.00
N THR A 78 5.94 -0.81 6.91
CA THR A 78 4.57 -0.42 6.53
C THR A 78 3.54 -1.54 6.74
N ALA A 79 3.91 -2.63 7.43
CA ALA A 79 3.03 -3.76 7.71
C ALA A 79 2.37 -3.73 9.10
N ASP A 80 2.81 -2.81 9.98
CA ASP A 80 2.23 -2.51 11.29
C ASP A 80 1.27 -1.31 11.24
#